data_AF-A0A3D1HIW1-F1
#
_entry.id   AF-A0A3D1HIW1-F1
#
_cell.length_a   1.000
_cell.length_b   1.000
_cell.length_c   1.000
_cell.angle_alpha   90.00
_cell.angle_beta   90.00
_cell.angle_gamma   90.00
#
_symmetry.space_group_name_H-M   'P 1'
#
loop_
_entity.id
_entity.type
_entity.pdbx_description
1 polymer ?
#
loop_
_entity_poly.entity_id
_entity_poly.type
_entity_poly.pdbx_seq_one_letter_code
_entity_poly.pdbx_strand_id
1 'polypeptide(L)'
;MAENTENEKRYPKRIPYGMMNFVNVRERDCYYVDKTRFIEKIEDSNMFFFFIRPRRFGKSLTMSMLQHYYDVNDADKFDMLYKGL
;
A
#
# COMPACT_ATOMS: atom_id res chain seq x y z
N MET A 1 -7.63 20.81 36.51
CA MET A 1 -6.62 20.82 35.43
C MET A 1 -7.26 20.11 34.26
N ALA A 2 -7.72 20.90 33.29
CA ALA A 2 -8.44 20.42 32.12
C ALA A 2 -7.41 20.03 31.05
N GLU A 3 -7.45 18.79 30.59
CA GLU A 3 -6.81 18.42 29.33
C GLU A 3 -7.91 18.28 28.27
N ASN A 4 -7.77 19.14 27.27
CA ASN A 4 -8.72 19.35 26.20
C ASN A 4 -8.81 18.08 25.35
N THR A 5 -9.98 17.42 25.36
CA THR A 5 -10.38 16.50 24.30
C THR A 5 -10.69 17.34 23.06
N GLU A 6 -9.65 17.80 22.38
CA GLU A 6 -9.78 18.43 21.08
C GLU A 6 -10.35 17.38 20.10
N ASN A 7 -11.58 17.64 19.70
CA ASN A 7 -12.30 16.92 18.67
C ASN A 7 -11.55 17.14 17.34
N GLU A 8 -10.55 16.28 17.08
CA GLU A 8 -9.79 16.28 15.84
C GLU A 8 -10.74 15.90 14.70
N LYS A 9 -11.20 16.91 13.95
CA LYS A 9 -11.99 16.70 12.74
C LYS A 9 -11.19 15.82 11.78
N ARG A 10 -11.47 14.52 11.79
CA ARG A 10 -10.80 13.53 10.95
C ARG A 10 -11.28 13.73 9.51
N TYR A 11 -10.55 14.54 8.76
CA TYR A 11 -10.80 14.68 7.33
C TYR A 11 -10.63 13.31 6.65
N PRO A 12 -11.51 12.94 5.71
CA PRO A 12 -11.38 11.66 5.01
C PRO A 12 -10.01 11.60 4.33
N LYS A 13 -9.37 10.42 4.38
CA LYS A 13 -8.09 10.19 3.72
C LYS A 13 -8.18 10.59 2.24
N ARG A 14 -7.08 11.05 1.66
CA ARG A 14 -7.10 11.43 0.25
C ARG A 14 -7.11 10.19 -0.63
N ILE A 15 -7.90 10.20 -1.70
CA ILE A 15 -7.82 9.16 -2.74
C ILE A 15 -6.55 9.44 -3.56
N PRO A 16 -5.60 8.48 -3.63
CA PRO A 16 -4.34 8.67 -4.35
C PRO A 16 -4.55 8.58 -5.86
N TYR A 17 -5.15 9.61 -6.45
CA TYR A 17 -5.42 9.65 -7.89
C TYR A 17 -4.14 9.89 -8.68
N GLY A 18 -3.77 8.92 -9.53
CA GLY A 18 -2.55 8.99 -10.35
C GLY A 18 -1.25 8.73 -9.58
N MET A 19 -1.32 8.51 -8.26
CA MET A 19 -0.17 8.14 -7.44
C MET A 19 0.00 6.62 -7.48
N MET A 20 1.08 6.17 -8.12
CA MET A 20 1.34 4.74 -8.38
C MET A 20 2.47 4.17 -7.52
N ASN A 21 3.15 5.01 -6.74
CA ASN A 21 4.23 4.59 -5.85
C ASN A 21 3.65 4.24 -4.47
N PHE A 22 3.90 3.02 -4.02
CA PHE A 22 3.38 2.48 -2.76
C PHE A 22 3.90 3.24 -1.52
N VAL A 23 5.19 3.59 -1.50
CA VAL A 23 5.81 4.36 -0.39
C VAL A 23 5.09 5.69 -0.20
N ASN A 24 4.87 6.43 -1.28
CA ASN A 24 4.16 7.72 -1.22
C ASN A 24 2.73 7.57 -0.70
N VAL A 25 2.04 6.48 -1.04
CA VAL A 25 0.67 6.22 -0.56
C VAL A 25 0.67 5.96 0.96
N ARG A 26 1.68 5.27 1.47
CA ARG A 26 1.86 5.01 2.91
C ARG A 26 2.26 6.27 3.67
N GLU A 27 3.26 7.01 3.19
CA GLU A 27 3.75 8.25 3.82
C GLU A 27 2.69 9.35 3.89
N ARG A 28 1.85 9.46 2.86
CA ARG A 28 0.81 10.51 2.79
C ARG A 28 -0.53 10.09 3.36
N ASP A 29 -0.58 8.97 4.09
CA ASP A 29 -1.78 8.37 4.68
C ASP A 29 -3.00 8.39 3.73
N CYS A 30 -2.77 7.98 2.48
CA CYS A 30 -3.80 7.96 1.45
C CYS A 30 -4.64 6.70 1.55
N TYR A 31 -5.85 6.71 0.95
CA TYR A 31 -6.65 5.50 0.83
C TYR A 31 -5.93 4.45 0.00
N TYR A 32 -5.60 3.33 0.64
CA TYR A 32 -4.99 2.18 0.02
C TYR A 32 -5.87 0.96 0.27
N VAL A 33 -6.12 0.19 -0.79
CA VAL A 33 -6.76 -1.12 -0.66
C VAL A 33 -5.64 -2.12 -0.45
N ASP A 34 -5.59 -2.71 0.74
CA ASP A 34 -4.61 -3.73 1.05
C ASP A 34 -4.79 -4.96 0.16
N LYS A 35 -3.67 -5.39 -0.44
CA LYS A 35 -3.56 -6.55 -1.31
C LYS A 35 -2.43 -7.49 -0.87
N THR A 36 -1.81 -7.25 0.29
CA THR A 36 -0.72 -8.07 0.82
C THR A 36 -1.14 -9.52 1.02
N ARG A 37 -2.41 -9.77 1.37
CA ARG A 37 -3.00 -11.12 1.46
C ARG A 37 -2.95 -11.94 0.16
N PHE A 38 -2.70 -11.30 -0.99
CA PHE A 38 -2.52 -12.00 -2.27
C PHE A 38 -1.07 -12.38 -2.54
N ILE A 39 -0.09 -11.91 -1.75
CA ILE A 39 1.33 -12.23 -1.92
C ILE A 39 1.55 -13.73 -1.78
N GLU A 40 1.05 -14.34 -0.70
CA GLU A 40 1.11 -15.80 -0.48
C GLU A 40 0.54 -16.56 -1.69
N LYS A 41 -0.61 -16.12 -2.21
CA LYS A 41 -1.22 -16.74 -3.41
C LYS A 41 -0.40 -16.55 -4.68
N ILE A 42 0.38 -15.48 -4.77
CA ILE A 42 1.29 -15.22 -5.89
C ILE A 42 2.52 -16.13 -5.75
N GLU A 43 3.08 -16.27 -4.54
CA GLU A 43 4.20 -17.15 -4.25
C GLU A 43 3.85 -18.63 -4.48
N ASP A 44 2.63 -19.04 -4.13
CA ASP A 44 2.09 -20.38 -4.39
C ASP A 44 1.71 -20.62 -5.85
N SER A 45 1.58 -19.56 -6.66
CA SER A 45 1.14 -19.69 -8.05
C SER A 45 2.29 -20.07 -8.99
N ASN A 46 1.96 -20.83 -10.05
CA ASN A 46 2.92 -21.23 -11.10
C ASN A 46 3.65 -20.03 -11.73
N MET A 47 4.75 -20.33 -12.43
CA MET A 47 5.75 -19.44 -13.08
C MET A 47 5.30 -18.11 -13.73
N PHE A 48 4.01 -17.89 -14.03
CA PHE A 48 3.53 -16.67 -14.67
C PHE A 48 2.24 -16.13 -14.07
N PHE A 49 2.26 -14.86 -13.65
CA PHE A 49 1.08 -14.12 -13.20
C PHE A 49 0.58 -13.16 -14.28
N PHE A 50 -0.67 -13.33 -14.71
CA PHE A 50 -1.29 -12.43 -15.68
C PHE A 50 -2.16 -11.39 -15.00
N PHE A 51 -1.75 -10.13 -15.10
CA PHE A 51 -2.60 -9.01 -14.75
C PHE A 51 -3.55 -8.70 -15.91
N ILE A 52 -4.85 -8.99 -15.73
CA ILE A 52 -5.90 -8.56 -16.67
C ILE A 52 -5.81 -7.05 -16.94
N ARG A 53 -6.31 -6.54 -18.07
CA ARG A 53 -6.19 -5.11 -18.47
C ARG A 53 -7.38 -4.17 -18.11
N PRO A 54 -8.10 -4.27 -16.97
CA PRO A 54 -9.04 -3.21 -16.60
C PRO A 54 -8.30 -1.89 -16.28
N ARG A 55 -8.83 -0.78 -16.78
CA ARG A 55 -8.26 0.56 -16.60
C ARG A 55 -8.34 0.96 -15.13
N ARG A 56 -7.27 1.60 -14.59
CA ARG A 56 -7.20 2.12 -13.21
C ARG A 56 -7.40 1.10 -12.08
N PHE A 57 -7.24 -0.19 -12.34
CA PHE A 57 -7.36 -1.25 -11.32
C PHE A 57 -6.23 -1.27 -10.26
N GLY A 58 -5.25 -0.37 -10.36
CA GLY A 58 -4.14 -0.30 -9.42
C GLY A 58 -3.09 -1.40 -9.62
N LYS A 59 -2.90 -1.89 -10.86
CA LYS A 59 -1.84 -2.84 -11.21
C LYS A 59 -0.45 -2.28 -10.91
N SER A 60 -0.17 -1.07 -11.38
CA SER A 60 1.11 -0.38 -11.13
C SER A 60 1.39 -0.20 -9.64
N LEU A 61 0.38 0.15 -8.85
CA LEU A 61 0.52 0.29 -7.40
C LEU A 61 0.77 -1.06 -6.72
N THR A 62 0.16 -2.15 -7.22
CA THR A 62 0.42 -3.50 -6.72
C THR A 62 1.84 -3.93 -7.06
N MET A 63 2.34 -3.64 -8.26
CA MET A 63 3.73 -3.92 -8.63
C MET A 63 4.74 -3.10 -7.81
N SER A 64 4.47 -1.82 -7.55
CA SER A 64 5.31 -1.01 -6.66
C SER A 64 5.32 -1.58 -5.24
N MET A 65 4.17 -2.06 -4.73
CA MET A 65 4.12 -2.77 -3.44
C MET A 65 4.95 -4.05 -3.46
N LEU A 66 4.84 -4.90 -4.49
CA LEU A 66 5.65 -6.13 -4.57
C LEU A 66 7.14 -5.83 -4.71
N GLN A 67 7.51 -4.78 -5.45
CA GLN A 67 8.89 -4.34 -5.59
C GLN A 67 9.51 -4.04 -4.22
N HIS A 68 8.84 -3.25 -3.37
CA HIS A 68 9.33 -2.94 -2.02
C HIS A 68 9.22 -4.11 -1.04
N TYR A 69 8.40 -5.12 -1.35
CA TYR A 69 8.29 -6.32 -0.52
C TYR A 69 9.47 -7.27 -0.74
N TYR A 70 9.91 -7.44 -2.00
CA TYR A 70 10.98 -8.38 -2.35
C TYR A 70 12.39 -7.74 -2.43
N ASP A 71 12.50 -6.41 -2.41
CA ASP A 71 13.80 -5.73 -2.47
C ASP A 71 14.50 -5.72 -1.11
N VAL A 72 15.65 -6.39 -1.01
CA VAL A 72 16.48 -6.45 0.19
C VAL A 72 16.98 -5.07 0.63
N ASN A 73 17.13 -4.11 -0.29
CA ASN A 73 17.59 -2.76 0.05
C ASN A 73 16.53 -1.95 0.80
N ASP A 74 15.27 -2.38 0.77
CA ASP A 74 14.17 -1.76 1.49
C ASP A 74 13.83 -2.47 2.81
N ALA A 75 14.66 -3.42 3.24
CA ALA A 75 14.49 -4.14 4.51
C ALA A 75 14.33 -3.18 5.72
N ASP A 76 15.10 -2.09 5.75
CA ASP A 76 15.02 -1.09 6.83
C ASP A 76 13.67 -0.35 6.87
N LYS A 77 12.96 -0.29 5.74
CA LYS A 77 11.66 0.40 5.61
C LYS A 77 10.49 -0.57 5.72
N PHE A 78 10.74 -1.86 5.84
CA PHE A 78 9.70 -2.89 5.79
C PHE A 78 8.62 -2.66 6.85
N ASP A 79 9.03 -2.43 8.10
CA ASP A 79 8.08 -2.15 9.19
C ASP A 79 7.23 -0.91 8.91
N MET A 80 7.83 0.17 8.42
CA MET A 80 7.06 1.38 8.06
C MET A 80 6.04 1.09 6.96
N LEU A 81 6.43 0.32 5.96
CA LEU A 81 5.63 0.06 4.77
C LEU A 81 4.53 -0.98 5.00
N TYR A 82 4.76 -2.01 5.81
CA TYR A 82 3.85 -3.17 5.94
C TYR A 82 3.16 -3.29 7.31
N LYS A 83 3.62 -2.58 8.35
CA LYS A 83 2.99 -2.65 9.68
C LYS A 83 1.55 -2.10 9.65
N GLY A 84 0.62 -2.90 10.18
CA GLY A 84 -0.79 -2.54 10.32
C GLY A 84 -1.60 -2.60 9.02
N LEU A 85 -1.07 -3.25 7.98
CA LEU A 85 -1.82 -3.67 6.79
C LEU A 85 -2.53 -5.01 7.05
#